data_AF-A0A965G3V3-F1
#
_entry.id   AF-A0A965G3V3-F1
#
_cell.length_a   1.000
_cell.length_b   1.000
_cell.length_c   1.000
_cell.angle_alpha   90.00
_cell.angle_beta   90.00
_cell.angle_gamma   90.00
#
_symmetry.space_group_name_H-M   'P 1'
#
loop_
_entity.id
_entity.type
_entity.pdbx_description
1 polymer ?
#
loop_
_entity_poly.entity_id
_entity_poly.type
_entity_poly.pdbx_seq_one_letter_code
_entity_poly.pdbx_strand_id
1 'polypeptide(L)' 'MEAIQWWREGKRAKVVEYCCYDVKATRMVHEYGVRNGRVAYVSHKTMLPQFVKVDWAKIGPVGHLLPPPLAAAA' A
#
# COMPACT_ATOMS: atom_id res chain seq x y z
N MET A 1 -9.03 13.34 -15.05
CA MET A 1 -8.63 11.95 -14.74
C MET A 1 -8.60 11.15 -16.03
N GLU A 2 -7.46 10.60 -16.40
CA GLU A 2 -7.22 9.98 -17.73
C GLU A 2 -8.01 8.68 -17.95
N ALA A 3 -8.19 7.87 -16.90
CA ALA A 3 -8.95 6.62 -16.99
C ALA A 3 -10.41 6.82 -17.46
N ILE A 4 -11.06 7.91 -17.04
CA ILE A 4 -12.42 8.27 -17.48
C ILE A 4 -12.45 8.62 -18.97
N GLN A 5 -11.41 9.29 -19.46
CA GLN A 5 -11.28 9.60 -20.89
C GLN A 5 -11.09 8.32 -21.71
N TRP A 6 -10.18 7.43 -21.30
CA TRP A 6 -9.98 6.13 -21.96
C TRP A 6 -11.25 5.27 -21.98
N TRP A 7 -12.04 5.32 -20.92
CA TRP A 7 -13.34 4.65 -20.87
C TRP A 7 -14.29 5.19 -21.95
N ARG A 8 -14.43 6.52 -22.06
CA ARG A 8 -15.26 7.17 -23.09
C ARG A 8 -14.77 6.88 -24.51
N GLU A 9 -13.46 6.76 -24.69
CA GLU A 9 -12.81 6.43 -25.97
C GLU A 9 -12.80 4.92 -26.29
N GLY A 10 -13.37 4.07 -25.45
CA GLY A 10 -13.40 2.61 -25.66
C GLY A 10 -12.06 1.90 -25.46
N LYS A 11 -11.04 2.57 -24.91
CA LYS A 11 -9.69 2.04 -24.66
C LYS A 11 -9.65 1.14 -23.41
N ARG A 12 -10.44 0.07 -23.40
CA ARG A 12 -10.67 -0.80 -22.24
C ARG A 12 -9.39 -1.42 -21.67
N ALA A 13 -8.46 -1.85 -22.52
CA ALA A 13 -7.19 -2.44 -22.08
C ALA A 13 -6.39 -1.49 -21.18
N LYS A 14 -6.32 -0.19 -21.52
CA LYS A 14 -5.63 0.81 -20.70
C LYS A 14 -6.31 1.03 -19.35
N VAL A 15 -7.64 1.01 -19.32
CA VAL A 15 -8.40 1.13 -18.07
C VAL A 15 -8.12 -0.07 -17.17
N VAL A 16 -8.17 -1.30 -17.71
CA VAL A 16 -7.86 -2.52 -16.95
C VAL A 16 -6.45 -2.49 -16.40
N GLU A 17 -5.46 -2.14 -17.24
CA GLU A 17 -4.07 -2.04 -16.82
C GLU A 17 -3.89 -1.05 -15.66
N TYR A 18 -4.43 0.17 -15.80
CA TYR A 18 -4.40 1.19 -14.75
C TYR A 18 -5.06 0.70 -13.45
N CYS A 19 -6.25 0.09 -13.53
CA CYS A 19 -6.92 -0.46 -12.35
C CYS A 19 -6.10 -1.56 -11.66
N CYS A 20 -5.44 -2.43 -12.43
CA CYS A 20 -4.57 -3.46 -11.88
C CYS A 20 -3.35 -2.86 -11.16
N TYR A 21 -2.78 -1.77 -11.68
CA TYR A 21 -1.67 -1.07 -11.02
C TYR A 21 -2.10 -0.45 -9.68
N ASP A 22 -3.29 0.14 -9.58
CA ASP A 22 -3.81 0.70 -8.31
C ASP A 22 -3.95 -0.39 -7.23
N VAL A 23 -4.49 -1.56 -7.61
CA VAL A 23 -4.59 -2.74 -6.70
C VAL A 23 -3.21 -3.25 -6.31
N LYS A 24 -2.26 -3.32 -7.26
CA LYS A 24 -0.89 -3.75 -6.97
C LYS A 24 -0.19 -2.79 -6.01
N ALA A 25 -0.30 -1.48 -6.25
CA ALA A 25 0.31 -0.45 -5.41
C ALA A 25 -0.22 -0.50 -3.97
N THR A 26 -1.54 -0.53 -3.80
CA THR A 26 -2.17 -0.62 -2.48
C THR A 26 -1.79 -1.90 -1.74
N ARG A 27 -1.72 -3.05 -2.43
CA ARG A 27 -1.24 -4.31 -1.85
C ARG A 27 0.20 -4.18 -1.35
N MET A 28 1.12 -3.63 -2.15
CA MET A 28 2.52 -3.47 -1.76
C MET A 28 2.69 -2.55 -0.56
N VAL A 29 1.94 -1.43 -0.52
CA VAL A 29 1.92 -0.52 0.63
C VAL A 29 1.40 -1.22 1.88
N HIS A 30 0.31 -1.98 1.77
CA HIS A 30 -0.25 -2.75 2.88
C HIS A 30 0.73 -3.80 3.41
N GLU A 31 1.30 -4.63 2.53
CA GLU A 31 2.27 -5.66 2.94
C GLU A 31 3.52 -5.07 3.59
N TYR A 32 4.06 -3.98 3.04
CA TYR A 32 5.15 -3.25 3.69
C TYR A 32 4.71 -2.73 5.07
N GLY A 33 3.51 -2.15 5.14
CA GLY A 33 2.91 -1.65 6.36
C GLY A 33 2.88 -2.71 7.46
N VAL A 34 2.32 -3.88 7.15
CA VAL A 34 2.22 -5.02 8.08
C VAL A 34 3.59 -5.47 8.53
N ARG A 35 4.55 -5.65 7.60
CA ARG A 35 5.89 -6.14 7.93
C ARG A 35 6.68 -5.20 8.84
N ASN A 36 6.41 -3.89 8.75
CA ASN A 36 7.16 -2.85 9.46
C ASN A 36 6.39 -2.20 10.62
N GLY A 37 5.12 -2.54 10.82
CA GLY A 37 4.25 -1.90 11.81
C GLY A 37 3.96 -0.41 11.54
N ARG A 38 4.19 0.10 10.32
CA ARG A 38 4.05 1.51 9.96
C ARG A 38 3.87 1.76 8.47
N VAL A 39 3.17 2.83 8.12
CA VAL A 39 3.08 3.36 6.74
C VAL A 39 3.96 4.60 6.61
N ALA A 40 4.56 4.81 5.44
CA ALA A 40 5.37 5.98 5.14
C ALA A 40 4.69 6.87 4.10
N TYR A 41 4.85 8.19 4.23
CA TYR A 41 4.43 9.16 3.22
C TYR A 41 5.41 10.35 3.19
N VAL A 42 5.43 11.09 2.08
CA VAL A 42 6.18 12.35 2.01
C VAL A 42 5.24 13.48 2.41
N SER A 43 5.61 14.24 3.43
CA SER A 43 4.82 15.39 3.87
C SER A 43 4.88 16.52 2.85
N HIS A 44 3.73 17.00 2.40
CA HIS A 44 3.66 18.17 1.51
C HIS A 44 4.14 19.47 2.16
N LYS A 45 4.18 19.54 3.51
CA LYS A 45 4.63 20.74 4.23
C LYS A 45 6.14 20.80 4.39
N THR A 46 6.76 19.66 4.65
CA THR A 46 8.19 19.57 4.99
C THR A 46 9.02 18.94 3.89
N MET A 47 8.38 18.29 2.91
CA MET A 47 9.02 17.46 1.87
C MET A 47 9.90 16.33 2.43
N LEU A 48 9.72 15.98 3.71
CA LEU A 48 10.45 14.92 4.39
C LEU A 48 9.58 13.65 4.50
N PRO A 49 10.20 12.46 4.51
CA PRO A 49 9.51 11.22 4.85
C PRO A 49 8.93 11.29 6.27
N GLN A 50 7.69 10.86 6.42
CA GLN A 50 6.98 10.73 7.67
C GLN A 50 6.50 9.29 7.81
N PHE A 51 6.36 8.83 9.06
CA PHE A 51 5.93 7.47 9.37
C PHE A 51 4.76 7.48 10.35
N VAL A 52 3.73 6.71 10.04
CA VAL A 52 2.56 6.52 10.88
C VAL A 52 2.55 5.09 11.38
N LYS A 53 2.62 4.91 12.71
CA LYS A 53 2.52 3.59 13.34
C LYS A 53 1.09 3.05 13.16
N VAL A 54 0.97 1.77 12.82
CA VAL A 54 -0.31 1.10 12.64
C VAL A 54 -0.30 -0.23 13.38
N ASP A 55 -1.34 -0.47 14.19
CA ASP A 55 -1.55 -1.75 14.88
C ASP A 55 -2.33 -2.70 13.97
N TRP A 56 -1.62 -3.35 13.06
CA TRP A 56 -2.22 -4.21 12.04
C TRP A 56 -2.94 -5.44 12.61
N ALA A 57 -2.51 -5.93 13.79
CA ALA A 57 -3.11 -7.09 14.44
C ALA A 57 -4.55 -6.82 14.90
N LYS A 58 -4.90 -5.55 15.19
CA LYS A 58 -6.26 -5.14 15.56
C LYS A 58 -7.18 -4.91 14.37
N ILE A 59 -6.64 -4.79 13.16
CA ILE A 59 -7.38 -4.34 11.98
C ILE A 59 -7.81 -5.53 11.09
N GLY A 60 -7.05 -6.63 11.07
CA GLY A 60 -7.45 -7.81 10.30
C GLY A 60 -6.51 -9.01 10.44
N PRO A 61 -6.83 -10.15 9.79
CA PRO A 61 -6.05 -11.38 9.85
C PRO A 61 -4.77 -11.25 9.02
N VAL A 62 -3.80 -10.52 9.54
CA VAL A 62 -2.50 -10.25 8.89
C VAL A 62 -1.39 -11.19 9.37
N GLY A 63 -1.72 -12.20 10.18
CA GLY A 63 -0.74 -13.10 10.79
C GLY A 63 0.23 -13.74 9.80
N HIS A 64 -0.25 -14.08 8.61
CA HIS A 64 0.58 -14.65 7.53
C HIS A 64 1.57 -13.67 6.88
N LEU A 65 1.41 -12.37 7.12
CA LEU A 65 2.28 -11.29 6.61
C LEU A 65 3.16 -10.68 7.69
N LEU A 66 2.85 -10.94 8.96
CA LEU A 66 3.70 -10.50 10.06
C LEU A 66 5.05 -11.22 9.94
N PRO A 67 6.17 -10.50 10.17
CA PRO A 67 7.45 -11.16 10.25
C PRO A 67 7.38 -12.18 11.40
N PRO A 68 8.05 -13.34 11.28
CA PRO A 68 8.17 -14.25 12.42
C PRO A 68 8.67 -13.43 13.62
N PRO A 69 8.19 -13.73 14.84
CA PRO A 69 8.69 -13.06 16.02
C PRO A 69 10.21 -13.18 15.98
N LEU A 70 10.88 -12.02 15.92
CA LEU A 70 12.33 -11.96 15.98
C LEU A 70 12.66 -12.72 17.25
N ALA A 71 13.29 -13.89 17.15
CA ALA A 71 13.81 -14.60 18.31
C ALA A 71 14.55 -13.52 19.10
N ALA A 72 14.07 -13.24 20.31
CA ALA A 72 14.44 -12.08 21.10
C ALA A 72 15.92 -11.83 20.90
N ALA A 73 16.27 -10.70 20.28
CA ALA A 73 17.66 -10.34 20.05
C ALA A 73 18.33 -10.37 21.42
N ALA A 74 19.09 -11.43 21.65
CA ALA A 74 19.82 -11.71 22.88
C ALA A 74 21.02 -10.79 23.00
#